data_AF-A0A3C0T2R4-F1
#
_entry.id   AF-A0A3C0T2R4-F1
#
_cell.length_a   1.000
_cell.length_b   1.000
_cell.length_c   1.000
_cell.angle_alpha   90.00
_cell.angle_beta   90.00
_cell.angle_gamma   90.00
#
_symmetry.space_group_name_H-M   'P 1'
#
loop_
_entity.id
_entity.type
_entity.pdbx_description
1 polymer ?
#
loop_
_entity_poly.entity_id
_entity_poly.type
_entity_poly.pdbx_seq_one_letter_code
_entity_poly.pdbx_strand_id
1 'polypeptide(L)'
;MLHEVKNVIQEDVGFRRTFIGDYFDLFIWYESQGGKLKGFELCYDKTAYERSIIWRVNQGYLHSKVDSGEGMPGRAKQTPVLLADGVFENESIAGKFKLNSTEIDSKIAEMVYGKLIEYTI
;
A
#
# COMPACT_ATOMS: atom_id res chain seq x y z
N MET A 1 5.26 7.60 11.82
CA MET A 1 6.34 7.24 10.88
C MET A 1 6.22 5.78 10.48
N LEU A 2 6.59 5.44 9.25
CA LEU A 2 6.68 4.06 8.78
C LEU A 2 7.98 3.43 9.28
N HIS A 3 7.88 2.19 9.76
CA HIS A 3 9.04 1.38 10.11
C HIS A 3 8.90 -0.03 9.52
N GLU A 4 10.02 -0.64 9.13
CA GLU A 4 10.03 -1.98 8.55
C GLU A 4 9.86 -3.05 9.63
N VAL A 5 8.89 -3.92 9.44
CA VAL A 5 8.72 -5.12 10.27
C VAL A 5 9.72 -6.17 9.75
N LYS A 6 10.66 -6.56 10.61
CA LYS A 6 11.66 -7.59 10.29
C LYS A 6 11.12 -8.99 10.58
N ASN A 7 11.70 -10.00 9.92
CA ASN A 7 11.39 -11.42 10.12
C ASN A 7 9.91 -11.78 9.93
N VAL A 8 9.23 -11.09 9.01
CA VAL A 8 7.85 -11.42 8.62
C VAL A 8 7.84 -12.76 7.89
N ILE A 9 6.92 -13.66 8.27
CA ILE A 9 6.70 -14.95 7.61
C ILE A 9 6.41 -14.71 6.12
N GLN A 10 7.10 -15.46 5.27
CA GLN A 10 6.98 -15.38 3.81
C GLN A 10 6.21 -16.59 3.29
N GLU A 11 5.47 -16.41 2.20
CA GLU A 11 4.86 -17.51 1.44
C GLU A 11 5.82 -17.97 0.33
N ASP A 12 5.76 -19.25 -0.06
CA ASP A 12 6.66 -19.84 -1.08
C ASP A 12 6.51 -19.24 -2.49
N VAL A 13 5.52 -18.36 -2.71
CA VAL A 13 5.16 -17.77 -4.01
C VAL A 13 5.73 -16.36 -4.23
N GLY A 14 6.58 -15.86 -3.33
CA GLY A 14 7.27 -14.59 -3.53
C GLY A 14 7.97 -14.05 -2.28
N PHE A 15 8.31 -12.77 -2.32
CA PHE A 15 8.89 -12.07 -1.18
C PHE A 15 8.17 -10.75 -0.93
N ARG A 16 7.91 -10.44 0.35
CA ARG A 16 7.23 -9.22 0.77
C ARG A 16 8.01 -8.51 1.88
N ARG A 17 8.20 -7.20 1.69
CA ARG A 17 8.61 -6.27 2.76
C ARG A 17 7.36 -5.57 3.28
N THR A 18 7.24 -5.48 4.61
CA THR A 18 6.11 -4.85 5.28
C THR A 18 6.61 -3.69 6.11
N PHE A 19 5.97 -2.53 5.95
CA PHE A 19 6.23 -1.34 6.75
C PHE A 19 4.91 -0.91 7.38
N ILE A 20 4.95 -0.59 8.67
CA ILE A 20 3.75 -0.19 9.42
C ILE A 20 3.95 1.16 10.07
N GLY A 21 2.86 1.87 10.27
CA GLY A 21 2.83 3.17 10.92
C GLY A 21 1.43 3.57 11.33
N ASP A 22 1.33 4.73 11.99
CA ASP A 22 0.06 5.21 12.53
C ASP A 22 -0.94 5.58 11.43
N TYR A 23 -0.45 6.26 10.38
CA TYR A 23 -1.30 6.70 9.27
C TYR A 23 -1.26 5.75 8.06
N PHE A 24 -0.12 5.11 7.81
CA PHE A 24 0.12 4.27 6.64
C PHE A 24 0.56 2.87 7.04
N ASP A 25 0.12 1.86 6.29
CA ASP A 25 0.82 0.58 6.15
C ASP A 25 1.20 0.38 4.68
N LEU A 26 2.41 -0.12 4.45
CA LEU A 26 2.97 -0.32 3.12
C LEU A 26 3.46 -1.76 2.96
N PHE A 27 2.97 -2.42 1.91
CA PHE A 27 3.39 -3.76 1.51
C PHE A 27 4.07 -3.68 0.15
N ILE A 28 5.30 -4.14 0.05
CA ILE A 28 6.04 -4.21 -1.21
C ILE A 28 6.26 -5.67 -1.59
N TRP A 29 5.86 -6.06 -2.80
CA TRP A 29 6.00 -7.43 -3.30
C TRP A 29 7.08 -7.55 -4.36
N TYR A 30 7.83 -8.64 -4.29
CA TYR A 30 8.88 -9.03 -5.23
C TYR A 30 8.65 -10.47 -5.72
N GLU A 31 9.24 -10.83 -6.85
CA GLU A 31 9.24 -12.21 -7.37
C GLU A 31 9.95 -13.18 -6.43
N SER A 32 11.01 -12.73 -5.78
CA SER A 32 11.79 -13.46 -4.79
C SER A 32 12.63 -12.47 -3.97
N GLN A 33 13.33 -12.94 -2.94
CA GLN A 33 14.23 -12.08 -2.17
C GLN A 33 15.35 -11.53 -3.06
N GLY A 34 15.44 -10.20 -3.19
CA GLY A 34 16.37 -9.54 -4.12
C GLY A 34 15.96 -9.61 -5.60
N GLY A 35 14.79 -10.19 -5.90
CA GLY A 35 14.23 -10.29 -7.25
C GLY A 35 13.55 -9.00 -7.73
N LYS A 36 12.84 -9.09 -8.86
CA LYS A 36 12.14 -7.96 -9.46
C LYS A 36 10.94 -7.54 -8.62
N LEU A 37 10.68 -6.24 -8.59
CA LEU A 37 9.47 -5.66 -7.99
C LEU A 37 8.23 -6.14 -8.77
N LYS A 38 7.20 -6.61 -8.06
CA LYS A 38 5.89 -6.97 -8.62
C LYS A 38 4.86 -5.86 -8.45
N GLY A 39 4.98 -5.09 -7.37
CA GLY A 39 4.05 -4.03 -7.03
C GLY A 39 4.07 -3.66 -5.56
N PHE A 40 3.12 -2.83 -5.15
CA PHE A 40 2.88 -2.49 -3.76
C PHE A 40 1.40 -2.28 -3.45
N GLU A 41 1.09 -2.28 -2.16
CA GLU A 41 -0.16 -1.76 -1.61
C GLU A 41 0.16 -0.77 -0.49
N LEU A 42 -0.48 0.39 -0.55
CA LEU A 42 -0.40 1.42 0.49
C LEU A 42 -1.80 1.59 1.09
N CYS A 43 -1.97 1.13 2.32
CA CYS A 43 -3.16 1.38 3.13
C CYS A 43 -2.97 2.70 3.88
N TYR A 44 -4.03 3.50 3.98
CA TYR A 44 -3.98 4.81 4.60
C TYR A 44 -5.31 5.21 5.24
N ASP A 45 -5.25 6.26 6.07
CA ASP A 45 -6.40 6.80 6.80
C ASP A 45 -7.06 5.77 7.74
N LYS A 46 -6.19 4.95 8.37
CA LYS A 46 -6.52 3.77 9.19
C LYS A 46 -7.52 4.03 10.34
N THR A 47 -7.60 5.26 10.84
CA THR A 47 -8.45 5.61 11.99
C THR A 47 -9.76 6.28 11.63
N ALA A 48 -9.91 6.77 10.39
CA ALA A 48 -11.11 7.50 9.97
C ALA A 48 -11.85 6.75 8.86
N TYR A 49 -11.19 6.53 7.72
CA TYR A 49 -11.76 5.85 6.57
C TYR A 49 -10.67 5.07 5.85
N GLU A 50 -10.46 3.82 6.25
CA GLU A 50 -9.40 2.98 5.69
C GLU A 50 -9.58 2.81 4.17
N ARG A 51 -8.53 3.17 3.44
CA ARG A 51 -8.45 3.08 1.97
C ARG A 51 -7.13 2.42 1.61
N SER A 52 -7.09 1.73 0.47
CA SER A 52 -5.84 1.23 -0.09
C SER A 52 -5.68 1.56 -1.56
N ILE A 53 -4.45 1.92 -1.93
CA ILE A 53 -4.02 2.00 -3.34
C ILE A 53 -3.04 0.87 -3.60
N ILE A 54 -3.34 0.08 -4.61
CA ILE A 54 -2.54 -1.03 -5.09
C ILE A 54 -1.96 -0.63 -6.44
N TRP A 55 -0.67 -0.85 -6.63
CA TRP A 55 -0.03 -0.73 -7.93
C TRP A 55 0.72 -2.03 -8.25
N ARG A 56 0.55 -2.54 -9.47
CA ARG A 56 1.24 -3.74 -9.96
C ARG A 56 1.87 -3.47 -11.32
N VAL A 57 3.08 -3.97 -11.53
CA VAL A 57 3.87 -3.73 -12.76
C VAL A 57 3.09 -4.09 -14.03
N ASN A 58 2.35 -5.20 -14.02
CA ASN A 58 1.62 -5.70 -15.19
C ASN A 58 0.14 -5.32 -15.23
N GLN A 59 -0.39 -4.64 -14.20
CA GLN A 59 -1.83 -4.37 -14.07
C GLN A 59 -2.17 -2.89 -13.80
N GLY A 60 -1.17 -2.04 -13.54
CA GLY A 60 -1.39 -0.63 -13.22
C GLY A 60 -1.96 -0.44 -11.82
N TYR A 61 -2.81 0.59 -11.65
CA TYR A 61 -3.38 0.99 -10.37
C TYR A 61 -4.75 0.38 -10.12
N LEU A 62 -5.00 0.00 -8.87
CA LEU A 62 -6.31 -0.37 -8.34
C LEU A 62 -6.50 0.36 -7.00
N HIS A 63 -7.54 1.17 -6.88
CA HIS A 63 -7.88 1.85 -5.63
C HIS A 63 -9.13 1.19 -5.03
N SER A 64 -9.06 0.77 -3.76
CA SER A 64 -10.15 0.10 -3.06
C SER A 64 -10.43 0.78 -1.73
N LYS A 65 -11.71 0.96 -1.38
CA LYS A 65 -12.11 1.25 0.00
C LYS A 65 -12.11 -0.07 0.80
N VAL A 66 -11.48 -0.09 1.97
CA VAL A 66 -11.56 -1.22 2.90
C VAL A 66 -12.78 -0.97 3.77
N ASP A 67 -13.83 -1.78 3.62
CA ASP A 67 -14.98 -1.71 4.51
C ASP A 67 -14.59 -2.45 5.80
N SER A 68 -14.47 -1.71 6.91
CA SER A 68 -14.21 -2.27 8.23
C SER A 68 -15.46 -3.02 8.68
N GLY A 69 -15.60 -4.27 8.23
CA GLY A 69 -16.64 -5.18 8.68
C GLY A 69 -16.43 -5.52 10.15
N GLU A 70 -16.95 -4.68 11.05
CA GLU A 70 -17.15 -5.09 12.43
C GLU A 70 -18.13 -6.26 12.46
N GLY A 71 -17.61 -7.44 12.78
CA GLY A 71 -18.39 -8.63 13.11
C GLY A 71 -18.25 -9.79 12.11
N MET A 72 -17.20 -10.60 12.25
CA MET A 72 -17.19 -12.08 12.22
C MET A 72 -15.81 -12.63 11.76
N PRO A 73 -15.23 -13.61 12.47
CA PRO A 73 -14.00 -14.26 12.02
C PRO A 73 -14.28 -15.16 10.81
N GLY A 74 -13.49 -15.03 9.74
CA GLY A 74 -13.44 -16.01 8.64
C GLY A 74 -13.96 -15.59 7.26
N ARG A 75 -14.17 -14.29 6.97
CA ARG A 75 -14.46 -13.85 5.59
C ARG A 75 -13.25 -13.23 4.90
N ALA A 76 -12.68 -13.98 3.95
CA ALA A 76 -12.10 -13.39 2.75
C ALA A 76 -13.25 -12.82 1.89
N LYS A 77 -13.13 -11.55 1.49
CA LYS A 77 -13.69 -10.92 0.27
C LYS A 77 -13.38 -9.42 0.31
N GLN A 78 -12.18 -9.04 -0.14
CA GLN A 78 -11.95 -7.68 -0.61
C GLN A 78 -12.52 -7.61 -2.03
N THR A 79 -13.77 -7.19 -2.15
CA THR A 79 -14.29 -6.71 -3.44
C THR A 79 -13.76 -5.28 -3.59
N PRO A 80 -13.02 -4.94 -4.66
CA PRO A 80 -12.63 -3.57 -4.91
C PRO A 80 -13.92 -2.74 -5.09
N VAL A 81 -14.29 -1.96 -4.09
CA VAL A 81 -15.34 -0.97 -4.25
C VAL A 81 -14.70 0.21 -4.97
N LEU A 82 -14.77 0.18 -6.31
CA LEU A 82 -14.66 1.37 -7.14
C LEU A 82 -15.82 2.30 -6.74
N LEU A 83 -15.59 3.17 -5.77
CA LEU A 83 -16.53 4.24 -5.44
C LEU A 83 -16.47 5.27 -6.57
N ALA A 84 -17.59 5.38 -7.26
CA ALA A 84 -17.78 6.23 -8.43
C ALA A 84 -17.79 7.76 -8.14
N ASP A 85 -17.40 8.21 -6.94
CA ASP A 85 -17.50 9.62 -6.53
C ASP A 85 -16.22 10.25 -5.89
N GLY A 86 -15.08 9.54 -5.75
CA GLY A 86 -13.98 9.99 -4.87
C GLY A 86 -12.58 9.92 -5.48
N VAL A 87 -12.13 11.02 -6.08
CA VAL A 87 -10.78 11.19 -6.65
C VAL A 87 -9.71 10.87 -5.60
N PHE A 88 -8.76 9.99 -5.92
CA PHE A 88 -7.57 9.80 -5.11
C PHE A 88 -6.77 11.11 -5.11
N GLU A 89 -6.71 11.80 -3.96
CA GLU A 89 -5.93 13.03 -3.76
C GLU A 89 -4.42 12.73 -3.74
N ASN A 90 -3.89 12.36 -4.91
CA ASN A 90 -2.54 11.88 -5.11
C ASN A 90 -1.47 12.79 -4.50
N GLU A 91 -1.52 14.10 -4.73
CA GLU A 91 -0.54 15.06 -4.19
C GLU A 91 -0.58 15.14 -2.66
N SER A 92 -1.77 15.19 -2.08
CA SER A 92 -1.99 15.24 -0.63
C SER A 92 -1.46 13.97 0.05
N ILE A 93 -1.83 12.80 -0.49
CA ILE A 93 -1.39 11.50 0.03
C ILE A 93 0.12 11.31 -0.18
N ALA A 94 0.66 11.69 -1.34
CA ALA A 94 2.10 11.62 -1.61
C ALA A 94 2.91 12.53 -0.67
N GLY A 95 2.41 13.73 -0.39
CA GLY A 95 3.02 14.65 0.59
C GLY A 95 3.08 14.05 1.99
N LYS A 96 1.96 13.49 2.47
CA LYS A 96 1.92 12.78 3.76
C LYS A 96 2.83 11.55 3.77
N PHE A 97 2.85 10.79 2.68
CA PHE A 97 3.70 9.61 2.55
C PHE A 97 5.18 9.99 2.68
N LYS A 98 5.62 11.02 1.96
CA LYS A 98 7.00 11.52 2.00
C LYS A 98 7.47 11.89 3.41
N LEU A 99 6.58 12.50 4.20
CA LEU A 99 6.87 12.82 5.61
C LEU A 99 6.93 11.57 6.49
N ASN A 100 6.12 10.55 6.19
CA ASN A 100 6.06 9.32 6.98
C ASN A 100 7.10 8.28 6.59
N SER A 101 7.72 8.38 5.40
CA SER A 101 8.66 7.42 4.85
C SER A 101 10.14 7.77 5.11
N THR A 102 10.44 8.73 6.00
CA THR A 102 11.80 9.21 6.23
C THR A 102 12.72 8.18 6.91
N GLU A 103 12.14 7.17 7.55
CA GLU A 103 12.86 6.15 8.33
C GLU A 103 12.97 4.79 7.61
N ILE A 104 12.38 4.67 6.42
CA ILE A 104 12.45 3.45 5.62
C ILE A 104 13.51 3.56 4.52
N ASP A 105 13.76 2.46 3.82
CA ASP A 105 14.65 2.39 2.66
C ASP A 105 14.32 3.49 1.63
N SER A 106 15.28 4.39 1.37
CA SER A 106 15.05 5.56 0.51
C SER A 106 14.65 5.18 -0.91
N LYS A 107 15.16 4.07 -1.45
CA LYS A 107 14.78 3.61 -2.79
C LYS A 107 13.33 3.17 -2.85
N ILE A 108 12.82 2.55 -1.79
CA ILE A 108 11.40 2.19 -1.67
C ILE A 108 10.56 3.44 -1.53
N ALA A 109 10.95 4.36 -0.65
CA ALA A 109 10.24 5.61 -0.43
C ALA A 109 10.12 6.44 -1.74
N GLU A 110 11.23 6.62 -2.46
CA GLU A 110 11.25 7.34 -3.74
C GLU A 110 10.39 6.64 -4.81
N MET A 111 10.47 5.32 -4.91
CA MET A 111 9.67 4.55 -5.88
C MET A 111 8.18 4.67 -5.60
N VAL A 112 7.75 4.48 -4.35
CA VAL A 112 6.33 4.59 -3.98
C VAL A 112 5.86 6.03 -4.17
N TYR A 113 6.60 7.03 -3.69
CA TYR A 113 6.27 8.44 -3.87
C TYR A 113 6.10 8.80 -5.35
N GLY A 114 7.03 8.38 -6.21
CA GLY A 114 6.94 8.59 -7.65
C GLY A 114 5.65 7.98 -8.23
N LYS A 115 5.31 6.75 -7.82
CA LYS A 115 4.07 6.11 -8.25
C LYS A 115 2.80 6.77 -7.71
N LEU A 116 2.83 7.37 -6.52
CA LEU A 116 1.68 8.12 -6.03
C LEU A 116 1.48 9.39 -6.87
N ILE A 117 2.54 10.13 -7.20
CA ILE A 117 2.47 11.34 -8.04
C ILE A 117 2.09 11.03 -9.49
N GLU A 118 2.58 9.93 -10.06
CA GLU A 118 2.25 9.49 -11.43
C GLU A 118 0.79 9.07 -11.61
N TYR A 119 0.04 8.87 -10.52
CA TYR A 119 -1.36 8.49 -10.58
C TYR A 119 -2.16 9.55 -11.34
N THR A 120 -2.64 9.17 -12.53
CA THR A 120 -3.47 9.97 -13.42
C THR A 120 -4.72 9.17 -13.72
N ILE A 121 -5.89 9.80 -13.58
CA ILE A 121 -7.21 9.23 -13.89
C ILE A 121 -7.47 9.36 -15.39
#